data_AF-A0AAU8BIC6-F1
#
_entry.id   AF-A0AAU8BIC6-F1
#
_cell.length_a   1.000
_cell.length_b   1.000
_cell.length_c   1.000
_cell.angle_alpha   90.00
_cell.angle_beta   90.00
_cell.angle_gamma   90.00
#
_symmetry.space_group_name_H-M   'P 1'
#
loop_
_entity.id
_entity.type
_entity.pdbx_description
1 polymer ?
#
loop_
_entity_poly.entity_id
_entity_poly.type
_entity_poly.pdbx_seq_one_letter_code
_entity_poly.pdbx_strand_id
1 'polypeptide(L)'
;MLERFSRYWRQPHWHTLLVMSLLCLGHSVSYAKPTQGAPAQADIAPHIATLKPYQTHITKKFEEFSPLVDEIFKQLSKRSLPESLVLVPMLESSYNPKAVSPAKAAGLWQLMPATAKRFGLIVEQNLDQRFDIEPSTQAAMQYLSFLYRKFEGDINLTLAAYNAGEGRVQRAINKAGSREFSKLKLPNETVHYVRRFYALMSLVDISSLKGNHVDTLWLFASEPSWQQAPLIDLTPLPPLISL
;
A
#
# COMPACT_ATOMS: atom_id res chain seq x y z
N MET A 1 -63.29 -13.62 -53.89
CA MET A 1 -64.50 -13.03 -54.48
C MET A 1 -65.04 -12.06 -53.43
N LEU A 2 -64.75 -10.75 -53.58
CA LEU A 2 -65.70 -9.62 -53.60
C LEU A 2 -66.43 -9.43 -52.24
N GLU A 3 -66.57 -8.28 -51.58
CA GLU A 3 -66.53 -6.85 -51.93
C GLU A 3 -66.73 -6.07 -50.60
N ARG A 4 -65.95 -5.02 -50.30
CA ARG A 4 -66.28 -3.57 -50.41
C ARG A 4 -67.18 -2.94 -49.31
N PHE A 5 -66.61 -1.89 -48.70
CA PHE A 5 -67.18 -0.56 -48.34
C PHE A 5 -68.15 -0.43 -47.14
N SER A 6 -68.18 0.65 -46.35
CA SER A 6 -67.42 1.92 -46.30
C SER A 6 -67.68 2.69 -44.99
N ARG A 7 -66.69 3.51 -44.59
CA ARG A 7 -66.78 4.86 -43.96
C ARG A 7 -67.48 5.00 -42.60
N TYR A 8 -66.77 5.57 -41.61
CA TYR A 8 -66.84 7.00 -41.34
C TYR A 8 -65.60 7.49 -40.57
N TRP A 9 -65.09 8.63 -41.03
CA TRP A 9 -63.92 9.35 -40.53
C TRP A 9 -64.25 10.20 -39.30
N ARG A 10 -63.41 10.16 -38.25
CA ARG A 10 -62.94 11.34 -37.50
C ARG A 10 -61.55 11.08 -36.90
N GLN A 11 -60.61 11.94 -37.25
CA GLN A 11 -59.34 12.28 -36.56
C GLN A 11 -59.32 13.83 -36.51
N PRO A 12 -58.40 14.55 -35.82
CA PRO A 12 -57.22 14.16 -35.01
C PRO A 12 -57.28 14.80 -33.57
N HIS A 13 -56.38 14.60 -32.58
CA HIS A 13 -55.01 15.14 -32.54
C HIS A 13 -54.10 14.57 -31.40
N TRP A 14 -52.88 14.19 -31.81
CA TRP A 14 -51.50 14.43 -31.30
C TRP A 14 -51.13 14.40 -29.79
N HIS A 15 -50.11 13.55 -29.50
CA HIS A 15 -49.06 13.61 -28.45
C HIS A 15 -49.47 13.22 -27.00
N THR A 16 -48.69 12.51 -26.18
CA THR A 16 -47.23 12.40 -26.03
C THR A 16 -46.88 11.10 -25.28
N LEU A 17 -45.76 10.47 -25.62
CA LEU A 17 -45.12 9.37 -24.88
C LEU A 17 -44.73 9.83 -23.47
N LEU A 18 -45.18 9.10 -22.44
CA LEU A 18 -44.75 9.32 -21.06
C LEU A 18 -43.57 8.38 -20.77
N VAL A 19 -42.37 8.96 -20.78
CA VAL A 19 -41.12 8.32 -20.35
C VAL A 19 -41.19 8.11 -18.84
N MET A 20 -41.14 6.85 -18.39
CA MET A 20 -40.95 6.54 -16.97
C MET A 20 -39.51 6.85 -16.57
N SER A 21 -39.30 8.01 -15.93
CA SER A 21 -38.05 8.32 -15.25
C SER A 21 -37.94 7.51 -13.96
N LEU A 22 -37.06 6.51 -13.94
CA LEU A 22 -36.58 5.90 -12.70
C LEU A 22 -35.76 6.94 -11.91
N LEU A 23 -36.29 7.35 -10.76
CA LEU A 23 -35.54 8.05 -9.73
C LEU A 23 -34.59 7.05 -9.05
N CYS A 24 -33.38 6.92 -9.57
CA CYS A 24 -32.27 6.38 -8.79
C CYS A 24 -31.88 7.43 -7.74
N LEU A 25 -32.24 7.17 -6.48
CA LEU A 25 -31.69 7.86 -5.32
C LEU A 25 -30.17 7.61 -5.29
N GLY A 26 -29.42 8.55 -5.88
CA GLY A 26 -27.98 8.61 -5.78
C GLY A 26 -27.60 8.79 -4.32
N HIS A 27 -27.07 7.73 -3.71
CA HIS A 27 -26.25 7.89 -2.52
C HIS A 27 -25.05 8.72 -2.96
N SER A 28 -24.99 9.96 -2.46
CA SER A 28 -23.86 10.84 -2.66
C SER A 28 -22.65 10.14 -2.07
N VAL A 29 -21.81 9.56 -2.91
CA VAL A 29 -20.44 9.24 -2.52
C VAL A 29 -19.83 10.58 -2.12
N SER A 30 -19.60 10.75 -0.82
CA SER A 30 -18.82 11.88 -0.31
C SER A 30 -17.46 11.80 -0.98
N TYR A 31 -17.23 12.64 -1.98
CA TYR A 31 -15.92 12.79 -2.60
C TYR A 31 -14.92 13.11 -1.49
N ALA A 32 -13.92 12.23 -1.34
CA ALA A 32 -12.83 12.42 -0.40
C ALA A 32 -12.24 13.82 -0.63
N LYS A 33 -11.99 14.57 0.46
CA LYS A 33 -11.17 15.78 0.42
C LYS A 33 -9.88 15.47 -0.34
N PRO A 34 -9.32 16.43 -1.10
CA PRO A 34 -8.09 16.21 -1.85
C PRO A 34 -7.04 15.65 -0.90
N THR A 35 -6.57 14.44 -1.22
CA THR A 35 -5.41 13.82 -0.60
C THR A 35 -4.30 14.85 -0.58
N GLN A 36 -3.85 15.18 0.61
CA GLN A 36 -2.63 15.97 0.83
C GLN A 36 -1.54 15.33 -0.02
N GLY A 37 -1.06 16.04 -1.04
CA GLY A 37 -0.15 15.51 -2.05
C GLY A 37 1.15 14.98 -1.46
N ALA A 38 1.99 14.40 -2.32
CA ALA A 38 3.36 14.04 -1.94
C ALA A 38 4.06 15.24 -1.26
N PRO A 39 5.00 14.99 -0.32
CA PRO A 39 5.88 16.04 0.19
C PRO A 39 6.55 16.81 -0.96
N ALA A 40 6.93 18.07 -0.72
CA ALA A 40 7.54 18.89 -1.75
C ALA A 40 8.81 18.24 -2.32
N GLN A 41 9.10 18.43 -3.60
CA GLN A 41 10.29 17.83 -4.23
C GLN A 41 11.60 18.22 -3.52
N ALA A 42 11.68 19.45 -3.02
CA ALA A 42 12.82 19.94 -2.24
C ALA A 42 13.04 19.15 -0.94
N ASP A 43 11.98 18.62 -0.33
CA ASP A 43 12.04 17.80 0.87
C ASP A 43 12.45 16.34 0.57
N ILE A 44 12.15 15.86 -0.64
CA ILE A 44 12.42 14.47 -1.07
C ILE A 44 13.83 14.34 -1.67
N ALA A 45 14.32 15.37 -2.37
CA ALA A 45 15.60 15.35 -3.08
C ALA A 45 16.81 14.89 -2.24
N PRO A 46 16.97 15.30 -0.96
CA PRO A 46 18.06 14.79 -0.13
C PRO A 46 17.97 13.28 0.10
N HIS A 47 16.76 12.74 0.29
CA HIS A 47 16.55 11.31 0.47
C HIS A 47 16.77 10.52 -0.82
N ILE A 48 16.44 11.10 -1.99
CA ILE A 48 16.83 10.51 -3.28
C ILE A 48 18.35 10.41 -3.37
N ALA A 49 19.08 11.48 -3.04
CA ALA A 49 20.55 11.48 -3.07
C ALA A 49 21.14 10.43 -2.12
N THR A 50 20.55 10.24 -0.93
CA THR A 50 20.94 9.18 0.01
C THR A 50 20.69 7.78 -0.54
N LEU A 51 19.54 7.53 -1.17
CA LEU A 51 19.15 6.19 -1.63
C LEU A 51 19.70 5.82 -3.02
N LYS A 52 20.03 6.80 -3.85
CA LYS A 52 20.48 6.60 -5.24
C LYS A 52 21.67 5.62 -5.36
N PRO A 53 22.72 5.67 -4.52
CA PRO A 53 23.83 4.71 -4.59
C PRO A 53 23.40 3.25 -4.37
N TYR A 54 22.28 3.03 -3.68
CA TYR A 54 21.75 1.71 -3.36
C TYR A 54 20.70 1.22 -4.36
N GLN A 55 20.37 1.99 -5.40
CA GLN A 55 19.28 1.67 -6.32
C GLN A 55 19.42 0.28 -6.94
N THR A 56 20.63 -0.12 -7.39
CA THR A 56 20.88 -1.46 -7.92
C THR A 56 20.61 -2.57 -6.90
N HIS A 57 21.01 -2.37 -5.64
CA HIS A 57 20.78 -3.33 -4.56
C HIS A 57 19.29 -3.44 -4.22
N ILE A 58 18.59 -2.31 -4.22
CA ILE A 58 17.14 -2.24 -4.00
C ILE A 58 16.40 -3.03 -5.11
N THR A 59 16.73 -2.79 -6.38
CA THR A 59 16.12 -3.52 -7.51
C THR A 59 16.41 -5.02 -7.41
N LYS A 60 17.67 -5.41 -7.19
CA LYS A 60 18.06 -6.82 -7.02
C LYS A 60 17.30 -7.49 -5.89
N LYS A 61 17.05 -6.79 -4.78
CA LYS A 61 16.26 -7.32 -3.67
C LYS A 61 14.79 -7.52 -4.04
N PHE A 62 14.17 -6.61 -4.80
CA PHE A 62 12.82 -6.86 -5.31
C PHE A 62 12.77 -8.08 -6.24
N GLU A 63 13.77 -8.25 -7.11
CA GLU A 63 13.88 -9.42 -8.00
C GLU A 63 14.04 -10.74 -7.22
N GLU A 64 14.89 -10.76 -6.19
CA GLU A 64 15.12 -11.92 -5.32
C GLU A 64 13.83 -12.35 -4.58
N PHE A 65 13.00 -11.39 -4.17
CA PHE A 65 11.75 -11.65 -3.44
C PHE A 65 10.50 -11.55 -4.33
N SER A 66 10.65 -11.74 -5.64
CA SER A 66 9.62 -11.39 -6.62
C SER A 66 8.26 -12.11 -6.43
N PRO A 67 8.15 -13.44 -6.26
CA PRO A 67 6.84 -14.03 -5.93
C PRO A 67 6.20 -13.56 -4.59
N LEU A 68 6.95 -12.99 -3.64
CA LEU A 68 6.44 -12.39 -2.41
C LEU A 68 5.96 -10.96 -2.70
N VAL A 69 6.68 -10.23 -3.55
CA VAL A 69 6.25 -8.94 -4.09
C VAL A 69 4.91 -9.09 -4.82
N ASP A 70 4.74 -10.13 -5.63
CA ASP A 70 3.47 -10.47 -6.29
C ASP A 70 2.35 -10.78 -5.29
N GLU A 71 2.65 -11.54 -4.24
CA GLU A 71 1.67 -11.80 -3.19
C GLU A 71 1.27 -10.51 -2.46
N ILE A 72 2.22 -9.61 -2.18
CA ILE A 72 1.93 -8.30 -1.61
C ILE A 72 1.03 -7.49 -2.53
N PHE A 73 1.29 -7.43 -3.84
CA PHE A 73 0.40 -6.77 -4.79
C PHE A 73 -1.02 -7.35 -4.79
N LYS A 74 -1.17 -8.68 -4.74
CA LYS A 74 -2.48 -9.33 -4.62
C LYS A 74 -3.18 -8.90 -3.33
N GLN A 75 -2.47 -8.86 -2.20
CA GLN A 75 -3.04 -8.47 -0.91
C GLN A 75 -3.42 -6.98 -0.86
N LEU A 76 -2.64 -6.10 -1.48
CA LEU A 76 -2.95 -4.67 -1.62
C LEU A 76 -4.21 -4.46 -2.47
N SER A 77 -4.28 -5.11 -3.63
CA SER A 77 -5.44 -5.06 -4.53
C SER A 77 -6.72 -5.54 -3.85
N LYS A 78 -6.67 -6.69 -3.16
CA LYS A 78 -7.80 -7.25 -2.39
C LYS A 78 -8.36 -6.29 -1.32
N ARG A 79 -7.55 -5.34 -0.84
CA ARG A 79 -7.92 -4.38 0.22
C ARG A 79 -8.12 -2.95 -0.29
N SER A 80 -8.07 -2.75 -1.61
CA SER A 80 -8.12 -1.42 -2.25
C SER A 80 -7.07 -0.46 -1.66
N LEU A 81 -5.88 -0.98 -1.38
CA LEU A 81 -4.74 -0.22 -0.88
C LEU A 81 -3.86 0.28 -2.03
N PRO A 82 -3.17 1.44 -1.87
CA PRO A 82 -2.21 1.90 -2.86
C PRO A 82 -1.10 0.88 -3.09
N GLU A 83 -0.81 0.61 -4.36
CA GLU A 83 0.20 -0.37 -4.77
C GLU A 83 1.62 0.03 -4.35
N SER A 84 1.86 1.34 -4.19
CA SER A 84 3.14 1.86 -3.69
C SER A 84 3.49 1.36 -2.28
N LEU A 85 2.52 0.87 -1.50
CA LEU A 85 2.80 0.24 -0.20
C LEU A 85 3.61 -1.06 -0.30
N VAL A 86 3.81 -1.61 -1.49
CA VAL A 86 4.79 -2.70 -1.75
C VAL A 86 6.22 -2.31 -1.37
N LEU A 87 6.51 -1.01 -1.28
CA LEU A 87 7.81 -0.46 -0.88
C LEU A 87 8.02 -0.49 0.64
N VAL A 88 6.99 -0.70 1.46
CA VAL A 88 7.10 -0.65 2.93
C VAL A 88 8.11 -1.68 3.47
N PRO A 89 8.09 -2.97 3.08
CA PRO A 89 9.11 -3.93 3.55
C PRO A 89 10.54 -3.57 3.14
N MET A 90 10.71 -2.89 2.00
CA MET A 90 12.03 -2.38 1.58
C MET A 90 12.51 -1.30 2.54
N LEU A 91 11.63 -0.38 2.94
CA LEU A 91 11.96 0.68 3.88
C LEU A 91 12.25 0.15 5.30
N GLU A 92 11.47 -0.84 5.74
CA GLU A 92 11.52 -1.41 7.10
C GLU A 92 12.68 -2.37 7.32
N SER A 93 12.95 -3.28 6.38
CA SER A 93 13.90 -4.37 6.61
C SER A 93 14.80 -4.66 5.42
N SER A 94 14.68 -3.91 4.32
CA SER A 94 15.30 -4.25 3.04
C SER A 94 14.93 -5.67 2.59
N TYR A 95 13.65 -6.05 2.81
CA TYR A 95 13.10 -7.39 2.58
C TYR A 95 13.73 -8.52 3.43
N ASN A 96 14.35 -8.22 4.57
CA ASN A 96 14.93 -9.23 5.46
C ASN A 96 13.91 -9.77 6.49
N PRO A 97 13.43 -11.02 6.37
CA PRO A 97 12.44 -11.59 7.30
C PRO A 97 13.00 -11.87 8.69
N LYS A 98 14.31 -11.77 8.90
CA LYS A 98 14.99 -12.01 10.19
C LYS A 98 15.43 -10.72 10.89
N ALA A 99 15.09 -9.55 10.34
CA ALA A 99 15.53 -8.27 10.89
C ALA A 99 14.95 -8.01 12.29
N VAL A 100 15.75 -7.42 13.18
CA VAL A 100 15.31 -6.99 14.52
C VAL A 100 15.88 -5.60 14.79
N SER A 101 15.03 -4.64 15.11
CA SER A 101 15.46 -3.30 15.49
C SER A 101 15.90 -3.22 16.95
N PRO A 102 16.67 -2.19 17.35
CA PRO A 102 16.96 -1.92 18.75
C PRO A 102 15.70 -1.76 19.61
N ALA A 103 14.62 -1.23 19.03
CA ALA A 103 13.32 -1.06 19.66
C ALA A 103 12.46 -2.34 19.70
N LYS A 104 13.00 -3.49 19.27
CA LYS A 104 12.33 -4.80 19.20
C LYS A 104 11.23 -4.93 18.14
N ALA A 105 11.21 -4.05 17.15
CA ALA A 105 10.49 -4.31 15.90
C ALA A 105 11.13 -5.52 15.20
N ALA A 106 10.34 -6.40 14.59
CA ALA A 106 10.86 -7.66 14.06
C ALA A 106 10.26 -8.05 12.71
N GLY A 107 11.07 -8.79 11.95
CA GLY A 107 10.73 -9.42 10.69
C GLY A 107 10.65 -8.47 9.50
N LEU A 108 10.09 -8.99 8.42
CA LEU A 108 9.96 -8.34 7.12
C LEU A 108 9.31 -6.95 7.22
N TRP A 109 8.29 -6.87 8.07
CA TRP A 109 7.44 -5.69 8.25
C TRP A 109 7.80 -4.86 9.48
N GLN A 110 8.85 -5.23 10.23
CA GLN A 110 9.25 -4.57 11.47
C GLN A 110 8.06 -4.27 12.41
N LEU A 111 7.22 -5.27 12.65
CA LEU A 111 6.07 -5.09 13.54
C LEU A 111 6.53 -5.06 15.00
N MET A 112 6.06 -4.05 15.73
CA MET A 112 6.20 -4.01 17.19
C MET A 112 5.40 -5.14 17.84
N PRO A 113 5.86 -5.73 18.97
CA PRO A 113 5.17 -6.85 19.61
C PRO A 113 3.69 -6.60 19.89
N ALA A 114 3.36 -5.40 20.40
CA ALA A 114 1.98 -5.03 20.70
C ALA A 114 1.10 -4.92 19.43
N THR A 115 1.65 -4.35 18.36
CA THR A 115 0.96 -4.24 17.06
C THR A 115 0.76 -5.62 16.44
N ALA A 116 1.81 -6.45 16.43
CA ALA A 116 1.74 -7.82 15.94
C ALA A 116 0.63 -8.63 16.63
N LYS A 117 0.58 -8.61 17.97
CA LYS A 117 -0.49 -9.27 18.75
C LYS A 117 -1.88 -8.74 18.43
N ARG A 118 -2.01 -7.40 18.31
CA ARG A 118 -3.28 -6.76 17.95
C ARG A 118 -3.83 -7.23 16.59
N PHE A 119 -2.94 -7.58 15.65
CA PHE A 119 -3.31 -8.06 14.32
C PHE A 119 -3.12 -9.58 14.17
N GLY A 120 -3.24 -10.32 15.28
CA GLY A 120 -3.44 -11.77 15.27
C GLY A 120 -2.17 -12.61 15.26
N LEU A 121 -0.98 -12.02 15.42
CA LEU A 121 0.26 -12.77 15.53
C LEU A 121 0.52 -13.27 16.95
N ILE A 122 1.01 -14.49 17.05
CA ILE A 122 1.63 -15.03 18.26
C ILE A 122 3.03 -14.43 18.38
N VAL A 123 3.30 -13.82 19.54
CA VAL A 123 4.62 -13.25 19.88
C VAL A 123 4.97 -13.71 21.30
N GLU A 124 5.65 -14.84 21.35
CA GLU A 124 6.12 -15.54 22.54
C GLU A 124 7.60 -15.90 22.39
N GLN A 125 8.26 -16.29 23.49
CA GLN A 125 9.71 -16.55 23.48
C GLN A 125 10.13 -17.66 22.51
N ASN A 126 9.29 -18.69 22.35
CA ASN A 126 9.58 -19.87 21.53
C ASN A 126 8.88 -19.84 20.15
N LEU A 127 7.96 -18.88 19.95
CA LEU A 127 7.20 -18.73 18.71
C LEU A 127 6.89 -17.26 18.48
N ASP A 128 7.57 -16.66 17.52
CA ASP A 128 7.37 -15.26 17.14
C ASP A 128 7.04 -15.17 15.65
N GLN A 129 5.74 -15.12 15.35
CA GLN A 129 5.22 -15.13 13.99
C GLN A 129 5.49 -13.83 13.23
N ARG A 130 6.20 -12.85 13.83
CA ARG A 130 6.71 -11.69 13.10
C ARG A 130 7.81 -12.07 12.11
N PHE A 131 8.53 -13.17 12.36
CA PHE A 131 9.57 -13.68 11.46
C PHE A 131 9.00 -14.56 10.33
N ASP A 132 7.75 -15.00 10.46
CA ASP A 132 7.08 -15.83 9.47
C ASP A 132 6.46 -14.97 8.37
N ILE A 133 6.89 -15.16 7.12
CA ILE A 133 6.56 -14.27 5.99
C ILE A 133 5.04 -14.13 5.78
N GLU A 134 4.33 -15.25 5.68
CA GLU A 134 2.89 -15.25 5.40
C GLU A 134 2.06 -14.60 6.52
N PRO A 135 2.10 -15.05 7.78
CA PRO A 135 1.28 -14.47 8.82
C PRO A 135 1.68 -13.01 9.09
N SER A 136 2.98 -12.67 9.09
CA SER A 136 3.41 -11.28 9.28
C SER A 136 2.92 -10.37 8.15
N THR A 137 2.88 -10.86 6.91
CA THR A 137 2.31 -10.13 5.77
C THR A 137 0.81 -9.94 5.94
N GLN A 138 0.06 -10.96 6.36
CA GLN A 138 -1.37 -10.80 6.64
C GLN A 138 -1.63 -9.76 7.73
N ALA A 139 -0.89 -9.81 8.84
CA ALA A 139 -1.00 -8.85 9.94
C ALA A 139 -0.64 -7.42 9.50
N ALA A 140 0.44 -7.26 8.73
CA ALA A 140 0.85 -5.96 8.20
C ALA A 140 -0.19 -5.38 7.22
N MET A 141 -0.77 -6.20 6.34
CA MET A 141 -1.83 -5.79 5.43
C MET A 141 -3.11 -5.35 6.18
N GLN A 142 -3.47 -6.06 7.26
CA GLN A 142 -4.57 -5.65 8.13
C GLN A 142 -4.26 -4.32 8.83
N TYR A 143 -3.03 -4.14 9.32
CA TYR A 143 -2.62 -2.90 9.97
C TYR A 143 -2.61 -1.71 9.01
N LEU A 144 -2.01 -1.85 7.82
CA LEU A 144 -2.02 -0.82 6.78
C LEU A 144 -3.45 -0.47 6.35
N SER A 145 -4.34 -1.47 6.18
CA SER A 145 -5.75 -1.22 5.89
C SER A 145 -6.47 -0.47 7.01
N PHE A 146 -6.21 -0.81 8.26
CA PHE A 146 -6.74 -0.08 9.41
C PHE A 146 -6.27 1.38 9.41
N LEU A 147 -4.97 1.63 9.23
CA LEU A 147 -4.41 2.98 9.20
C LEU A 147 -4.94 3.79 8.03
N TYR A 148 -4.96 3.21 6.83
CA TYR A 148 -5.43 3.88 5.62
C TYR A 148 -6.89 4.32 5.75
N ARG A 149 -7.77 3.45 6.29
CA ARG A 149 -9.15 3.87 6.61
C ARG A 149 -9.20 4.92 7.71
N LYS A 150 -8.43 4.75 8.79
CA LYS A 150 -8.40 5.69 9.92
C LYS A 150 -8.01 7.10 9.49
N PHE A 151 -7.11 7.20 8.51
CA PHE A 151 -6.66 8.48 7.98
C PHE A 151 -7.34 8.88 6.67
N GLU A 152 -8.49 8.29 6.35
CA GLU A 152 -9.37 8.67 5.23
C GLU A 152 -8.66 8.60 3.86
N GLY A 153 -7.79 7.61 3.69
CA GLY A 153 -7.02 7.41 2.46
C GLY A 153 -5.78 8.30 2.32
N ASP A 154 -5.42 9.07 3.36
CA ASP A 154 -4.21 9.88 3.34
C ASP A 154 -2.97 8.98 3.57
N ILE A 155 -2.19 8.76 2.51
CA ILE A 155 -1.00 7.92 2.54
C ILE A 155 0.11 8.51 3.42
N ASN A 156 0.25 9.83 3.49
CA ASN A 156 1.27 10.48 4.33
C ASN A 156 0.99 10.20 5.81
N LEU A 157 -0.25 10.39 6.24
CA LEU A 157 -0.68 10.10 7.60
C LEU A 157 -0.64 8.60 7.92
N THR A 158 -0.95 7.75 6.93
CA THR A 158 -0.87 6.29 7.05
C THR A 158 0.56 5.85 7.32
N LEU A 159 1.52 6.30 6.50
CA LEU A 159 2.94 5.99 6.67
C LEU A 159 3.49 6.58 7.98
N ALA A 160 3.13 7.81 8.31
CA ALA A 160 3.52 8.44 9.57
C ALA A 160 3.01 7.65 10.79
N ALA A 161 1.78 7.13 10.72
CA ALA A 161 1.20 6.33 11.78
C ALA A 161 1.77 4.91 11.85
N TYR A 162 2.14 4.33 10.72
CA TYR A 162 2.83 3.05 10.67
C TYR A 162 4.15 3.12 11.45
N ASN A 163 4.95 4.15 11.17
CA ASN A 163 6.24 4.38 11.83
C ASN A 163 6.11 4.85 13.29
N ALA A 164 5.24 5.83 13.57
CA ALA A 164 5.24 6.54 14.85
C ALA A 164 4.11 6.13 15.83
N GLY A 165 3.19 5.29 15.37
CA GLY A 165 1.95 4.94 16.04
C GLY A 165 0.80 5.92 15.73
N GLU A 166 -0.39 5.38 15.52
CA GLU A 166 -1.60 6.12 15.14
C GLU A 166 -2.07 7.10 16.21
N GLY A 167 -1.84 6.78 17.48
CA GLY A 167 -2.16 7.68 18.60
C GLY A 167 -1.30 8.94 18.61
N ARG A 168 -0.02 8.83 18.21
CA ARG A 168 0.89 9.99 18.10
C ARG A 168 0.46 10.90 16.97
N VAL A 169 0.16 10.34 15.80
CA VAL A 169 -0.33 11.11 14.65
C VAL A 169 -1.66 11.79 14.97
N GLN A 170 -2.61 11.08 15.61
CA GLN A 170 -3.88 11.69 16.01
C GLN A 170 -3.70 12.88 16.96
N ARG A 171 -2.79 12.77 17.94
CA ARG A 171 -2.48 13.91 18.84
C ARG A 171 -1.87 15.08 18.08
N ALA A 172 -0.99 14.83 17.10
CA ALA A 172 -0.41 15.88 16.28
C ALA A 172 -1.47 16.61 15.44
N ILE A 173 -2.40 15.86 14.83
CA ILE A 173 -3.55 16.41 14.09
C ILE A 173 -4.39 17.32 15.00
N ASN A 174 -4.78 16.82 16.18
CA ASN A 174 -5.60 17.58 17.11
C ASN A 174 -4.91 18.87 17.56
N LYS A 175 -3.60 18.81 17.80
CA LYS A 175 -2.80 19.98 18.21
C LYS A 175 -2.64 21.01 17.09
N ALA A 176 -2.48 20.56 15.86
CA ALA A 176 -2.32 21.44 14.70
C ALA A 176 -3.65 22.03 14.21
N GLY A 177 -4.80 21.46 14.61
CA GLY A 177 -6.10 21.80 14.03
C GLY A 177 -6.18 21.50 12.53
N SER A 178 -5.32 20.61 12.03
CA SER A 178 -5.15 20.31 10.62
C SER A 178 -4.75 18.86 10.43
N ARG A 179 -5.16 18.28 9.29
CA ARG A 179 -4.71 16.94 8.85
C ARG A 179 -3.53 17.01 7.88
N GLU A 180 -3.09 18.23 7.57
CA GLU A 180 -1.99 18.45 6.65
C GLU A 180 -0.67 17.99 7.24
N PHE A 181 -0.05 17.01 6.59
CA PHE A 181 1.18 16.38 7.06
C PHE A 181 2.28 17.39 7.35
N SER A 182 2.48 18.37 6.46
CA SER A 182 3.47 19.45 6.60
C SER A 182 3.19 20.39 7.79
N LYS A 183 1.95 20.45 8.29
CA LYS A 183 1.56 21.24 9.47
C LYS A 183 1.66 20.45 10.77
N LEU A 184 1.91 19.13 10.72
CA LEU A 184 1.99 18.29 11.91
C LEU A 184 3.38 18.36 12.55
N LYS A 185 3.42 18.59 13.87
CA LYS A 185 4.65 18.42 14.65
C LYS A 185 4.86 16.94 15.01
N LEU A 186 5.60 16.24 14.15
CA LEU A 186 5.98 14.83 14.30
C LEU A 186 7.49 14.68 14.58
N PRO A 187 7.95 13.51 15.09
CA PRO A 187 9.38 13.23 15.19
C PRO A 187 10.06 13.32 13.81
N ASN A 188 11.31 13.80 13.77
CA ASN A 188 12.08 13.90 12.52
C ASN A 188 12.20 12.55 11.82
N GLU A 189 12.40 11.46 12.58
CA GLU A 189 12.43 10.10 12.05
C GLU A 189 11.17 9.77 11.23
N THR A 190 10.00 10.11 11.75
CA THR A 190 8.72 9.90 11.08
C THR A 190 8.57 10.77 9.83
N VAL A 191 9.03 12.01 9.90
CA VAL A 191 9.02 12.91 8.73
C VAL A 191 9.94 12.36 7.63
N HIS A 192 11.14 11.93 8.00
CA HIS A 192 12.09 11.31 7.08
C HIS A 192 11.59 9.97 6.55
N TYR A 193 10.88 9.17 7.35
CA TYR A 193 10.27 7.91 6.90
C TYR A 193 9.33 8.14 5.72
N VAL A 194 8.40 9.10 5.84
CA VAL A 194 7.49 9.45 4.74
C VAL A 194 8.28 9.94 3.52
N ARG A 195 9.26 10.83 3.70
CA ARG A 195 10.07 11.35 2.58
C ARG A 195 10.92 10.27 1.89
N ARG A 196 11.49 9.31 2.65
CA ARG A 196 12.23 8.16 2.13
C ARG A 196 11.32 7.23 1.33
N PHE A 197 10.07 7.06 1.73
CA PHE A 197 9.09 6.31 0.94
C PHE A 197 8.88 6.94 -0.46
N TYR A 198 8.71 8.27 -0.54
CA TYR A 198 8.60 8.95 -1.84
C TYR A 198 9.90 8.97 -2.65
N ALA A 199 11.05 9.00 -1.97
CA ALA A 199 12.34 8.85 -2.63
C ALA A 199 12.47 7.45 -3.26
N LEU A 200 12.09 6.38 -2.54
CA LEU A 200 12.01 5.02 -3.09
C LEU A 200 11.07 4.94 -4.29
N MET A 201 9.89 5.52 -4.16
CA MET A 201 8.90 5.56 -5.25
C MET A 201 9.43 6.28 -6.51
N SER A 202 10.36 7.22 -6.34
CA SER A 202 11.02 7.91 -7.47
C SER A 202 12.17 7.11 -8.09
N LEU A 203 12.71 6.12 -7.37
CA LEU A 203 13.85 5.31 -7.79
C LEU A 203 13.44 3.92 -8.31
N VAL A 204 12.25 3.44 -7.94
CA VAL A 204 11.76 2.10 -8.26
C VAL A 204 10.58 2.21 -9.21
N ASP A 205 10.68 1.55 -10.37
CA ASP A 205 9.55 1.39 -11.27
C ASP A 205 8.61 0.30 -10.74
N ILE A 206 7.61 0.72 -9.95
CA ILE A 206 6.59 -0.17 -9.37
C ILE A 206 5.84 -0.96 -10.45
N SER A 207 5.68 -0.42 -11.67
CA SER A 207 4.97 -1.12 -12.74
C SER A 207 5.77 -2.33 -13.25
N SER A 208 7.09 -2.19 -13.35
CA SER A 208 8.00 -3.30 -13.72
C SER A 208 8.00 -4.44 -12.69
N LEU A 209 7.74 -4.13 -11.41
CA LEU A 209 7.72 -5.13 -10.34
C LEU A 209 6.59 -6.16 -10.50
N LYS A 210 5.52 -5.85 -11.23
CA LYS A 210 4.39 -6.76 -11.47
C LYS A 210 4.55 -7.68 -12.68
N GLY A 211 5.53 -7.40 -13.54
CA GLY A 211 5.53 -7.87 -14.94
C GLY A 211 6.77 -8.63 -15.41
N ASN A 212 7.80 -8.80 -14.57
CA ASN A 212 9.08 -9.37 -15.00
C ASN A 212 9.21 -10.90 -14.80
N HIS A 213 8.10 -11.64 -14.96
CA HIS A 213 8.15 -13.10 -14.97
C HIS A 213 7.92 -13.64 -16.38
N VAL A 214 9.01 -13.72 -17.13
CA VAL A 214 9.10 -14.72 -18.20
C VAL A 214 9.40 -16.04 -17.51
N ASP A 215 8.36 -16.87 -17.39
CA ASP A 215 8.39 -18.21 -16.79
C ASP A 215 9.27 -19.18 -17.60
N THR A 216 10.59 -19.08 -17.49
CA THR A 216 11.47 -20.06 -18.14
C THR A 216 12.01 -21.12 -17.17
N LEU A 217 11.86 -20.94 -15.85
CA LEU A 217 12.40 -21.88 -14.84
C LEU A 217 11.35 -22.44 -13.86
N TRP A 218 10.11 -21.97 -13.89
CA TRP A 218 9.05 -22.39 -12.95
C TRP A 218 8.38 -23.73 -13.28
N LEU A 219 8.62 -24.30 -14.47
CA LEU A 219 7.97 -25.57 -14.88
C LEU A 219 8.43 -26.82 -14.11
N PHE A 220 9.43 -26.73 -13.23
CA PHE A 220 9.98 -27.88 -12.51
C PHE A 220 10.09 -27.72 -10.98
N ALA A 221 9.77 -26.55 -10.41
CA ALA A 221 9.86 -26.34 -8.97
C ALA A 221 8.49 -26.57 -8.31
N SER A 222 8.29 -27.75 -7.73
CA SER A 222 7.21 -27.94 -6.75
C SER A 222 7.62 -27.26 -5.45
N GLU A 223 6.80 -26.29 -5.03
CA GLU A 223 6.89 -25.41 -3.85
C GLU A 223 7.79 -24.15 -3.95
N PRO A 224 7.26 -22.94 -3.64
CA PRO A 224 8.04 -21.72 -3.53
C PRO A 224 9.03 -21.80 -2.34
N SER A 225 10.28 -22.14 -2.62
CA SER A 225 11.33 -22.23 -1.58
C SER A 225 12.00 -20.87 -1.34
N TRP A 226 11.35 -20.04 -0.52
CA TRP A 226 11.89 -18.75 -0.02
C TRP A 226 13.14 -18.85 0.87
N GLN A 227 13.78 -20.02 0.94
CA GLN A 227 14.83 -20.36 1.90
C GLN A 227 16.24 -20.38 1.31
N GLN A 228 16.42 -20.14 0.01
CA GLN A 228 17.74 -20.19 -0.61
C GLN A 228 18.28 -18.77 -0.85
N ALA A 229 19.24 -18.35 -0.02
CA ALA A 229 19.96 -17.09 -0.19
C ALA A 229 20.86 -17.14 -1.45
N PRO A 230 20.92 -16.08 -2.28
CA PRO A 230 21.75 -16.08 -3.48
C PRO A 230 23.26 -15.88 -3.20
N LEU A 231 24.10 -16.47 -4.06
CA LEU A 231 25.56 -16.55 -3.98
C LEU A 231 26.34 -15.28 -4.45
N ILE A 232 25.75 -14.08 -4.41
CA ILE A 232 26.40 -12.87 -4.96
C ILE A 232 26.26 -11.67 -4.03
N ASP A 233 27.40 -11.02 -3.74
CA ASP A 233 27.66 -9.82 -2.93
C ASP A 233 26.74 -9.67 -1.72
N LEU A 234 27.30 -10.07 -0.58
CA LEU A 234 26.63 -10.23 0.70
C LEU A 234 26.64 -8.97 1.56
N THR A 235 26.98 -7.79 1.01
CA THR A 235 26.84 -6.55 1.79
C THR A 235 25.35 -6.38 2.15
N PRO A 236 24.95 -6.61 3.42
CA PRO A 236 23.55 -6.57 3.76
C PRO A 236 23.12 -5.11 3.65
N LEU A 237 22.08 -4.83 2.86
CA LEU A 237 21.48 -3.51 2.85
C LEU A 237 20.79 -3.33 4.22
N PRO A 238 21.27 -2.45 5.11
CA PRO A 238 20.56 -2.19 6.35
C PRO A 238 19.18 -1.61 6.02
N PRO A 239 18.21 -1.65 6.95
CA PRO A 239 16.94 -0.98 6.77
C PRO A 239 17.13 0.45 6.23
N LEU A 240 16.44 0.81 5.16
CA LEU A 240 16.64 2.13 4.54
C LEU A 240 16.19 3.28 5.45
N ILE A 241 15.36 2.99 6.46
CA ILE A 241 15.05 3.93 7.54
C ILE A 241 16.29 4.38 8.32
N SER A 242 17.35 3.56 8.37
CA SER A 242 18.58 3.79 9.12
C SER A 242 19.71 4.46 8.32
N LEU A 243 19.57 4.56 7.00
CA LEU A 243 20.47 5.28 6.09
C LEU A 243 20.14 6.77 6.05
#